data_AF-A0A382X492-F1
#
_entry.id   AF-A0A382X492-F1
#
_cell.length_a   1.000
_cell.length_b   1.000
_cell.length_c   1.000
_cell.angle_alpha   90.00
_cell.angle_beta   90.00
_cell.angle_gamma   90.00
#
_symmetry.space_group_name_H-M   'P 1'
#
loop_
_entity.id
_entity.type
_entity.pdbx_description
1 polymer ?
#
loop_
_entity_poly.entity_id
_entity_poly.type
_entity_poly.pdbx_seq_one_letter_code
_entity_poly.pdbx_strand_id
1 'polypeptide(L)'
;MNNTYSISFISNACGVRPHTIRTWEKRYKAFSPERTDGGQRIYSEDDLNKGRLIVSLLEQGHPISRLAGKSMQDLRNLVIEEKIESFQSNKMLTSVGIKKLLTHLSNFDLGLISSEMLRLRLSIGAKEFIFKVL
;
A
#
# COMPACT_ATOMS: atom_id res chain seq x y z
N MET A 1 27.86 3.05 9.37
CA MET A 1 28.26 2.72 7.99
C MET A 1 27.05 3.01 7.11
N ASN A 2 27.13 4.00 6.22
CA ASN A 2 26.03 4.25 5.27
C ASN A 2 26.11 3.19 4.17
N ASN A 3 25.10 2.32 4.10
CA ASN A 3 25.05 1.31 3.06
C ASN A 3 24.67 1.97 1.74
N THR A 4 25.43 1.71 0.67
CA THR A 4 25.19 2.25 -0.66
C THR A 4 24.78 1.14 -1.62
N TYR A 5 23.83 1.44 -2.49
CA TYR A 5 23.17 0.47 -3.36
C TYR A 5 23.25 0.88 -4.82
N SER A 6 23.44 -0.08 -5.72
CA SER A 6 23.38 0.16 -7.16
C SER A 6 21.94 0.34 -7.65
N ILE A 7 21.78 0.91 -8.85
CA ILE A 7 20.46 1.02 -9.49
C ILE A 7 19.78 -0.35 -9.67
N SER A 8 20.55 -1.41 -9.91
CA SER A 8 20.01 -2.76 -10.05
C SER A 8 19.45 -3.28 -8.73
N PHE A 9 20.13 -2.97 -7.62
CA PHE A 9 19.67 -3.38 -6.30
C PHE A 9 18.36 -2.69 -5.93
N ILE A 10 18.28 -1.35 -6.04
CA ILE A 10 17.04 -0.62 -5.75
C ILE A 10 15.91 -1.05 -6.68
N SER A 11 16.22 -1.26 -7.97
CA SER A 11 15.23 -1.73 -8.93
C SER A 11 14.60 -3.06 -8.49
N ASN A 12 15.41 -4.03 -8.09
CA ASN A 12 14.94 -5.32 -7.60
C ASN A 12 14.19 -5.19 -6.27
N ALA A 13 14.74 -4.43 -5.31
CA ALA A 13 14.16 -4.28 -3.98
C ALA A 13 12.81 -3.54 -3.98
N CYS A 14 12.60 -2.63 -4.95
CA CYS A 14 11.35 -1.90 -5.11
C CYS A 14 10.41 -2.53 -6.15
N GLY A 15 10.84 -3.55 -6.90
CA GLY A 15 10.05 -4.12 -8.00
C GLY A 15 9.81 -3.16 -9.18
N VAL A 16 10.63 -2.11 -9.32
CA VAL A 16 10.47 -1.05 -10.31
C VAL A 16 11.61 -1.08 -11.30
N ARG A 17 11.33 -0.95 -12.61
CA ARG A 17 12.36 -1.02 -13.65
C ARG A 17 13.41 0.10 -13.50
N PRO A 18 14.69 -0.14 -13.84
CA PRO A 18 15.75 0.87 -13.67
C PRO A 18 15.48 2.19 -14.41
N HIS A 19 14.86 2.13 -15.59
CA HIS A 19 14.51 3.33 -16.35
C HIS A 19 13.45 4.19 -15.65
N THR A 20 12.53 3.57 -14.90
CA THR A 20 11.49 4.26 -14.14
C THR A 20 12.11 4.99 -12.95
N ILE A 21 13.04 4.35 -12.23
CA ILE A 21 13.82 5.00 -11.17
C ILE A 21 14.59 6.21 -11.70
N ARG A 22 15.26 6.08 -12.86
CA ARG A 22 15.92 7.22 -13.54
C ARG A 22 14.95 8.33 -13.92
N THR A 23 13.72 7.98 -14.31
CA THR A 23 12.68 8.95 -14.63
C THR A 23 12.23 9.68 -13.37
N TRP A 24 12.08 8.98 -12.24
CA TRP A 24 11.72 9.58 -10.95
C TRP A 24 12.79 10.55 -10.45
N GLU A 25 14.07 10.18 -10.60
CA GLU A 25 15.22 11.05 -10.36
C GLU A 25 15.15 12.31 -11.25
N LYS A 26 15.10 12.13 -12.58
CA LYS A 26 15.20 13.24 -13.54
C LYS A 26 14.02 14.20 -13.49
N ARG A 27 12.79 13.66 -13.44
CA ARG A 27 11.56 14.49 -13.56
C ARG A 27 11.10 15.05 -12.22
N TYR A 28 11.19 14.25 -11.16
CA TYR A 28 10.56 14.59 -9.89
C TYR A 28 11.56 14.76 -8.74
N LYS A 29 12.87 14.57 -8.98
CA LYS A 29 13.91 14.63 -7.95
C LYS A 29 13.56 13.73 -6.75
N ALA A 30 12.96 12.57 -7.03
CA ALA A 30 12.49 11.66 -6.00
C ALA A 30 13.64 11.11 -5.13
N PHE A 31 14.82 10.97 -5.73
CA PHE A 31 16.05 10.49 -5.13
C PHE A 31 17.18 11.48 -5.43
N SER A 32 18.21 11.47 -4.58
CA SER A 32 19.43 12.25 -4.76
C SER A 32 20.65 11.34 -4.76
N PRO A 33 20.80 10.44 -5.77
CA PRO A 33 21.90 9.49 -5.79
C PRO A 33 23.23 10.21 -5.97
N GLU A 34 24.22 9.78 -5.21
CA GLU A 34 25.60 10.16 -5.43
C GLU A 34 26.15 9.45 -6.67
N ARG A 35 27.28 9.95 -7.19
CA ARG A 35 28.01 9.27 -8.26
C ARG A 35 29.35 8.81 -7.72
N THR A 36 29.68 7.57 -8.07
CA THR A 36 31.05 7.04 -7.91
C THR A 36 32.01 7.75 -8.87
N ASP A 37 33.32 7.59 -8.64
CA ASP A 37 34.37 8.11 -9.52
C ASP A 37 34.22 7.61 -10.96
N GLY A 38 33.71 6.39 -11.15
CA GLY A 38 33.37 5.82 -12.45
C GLY A 38 32.06 6.31 -13.07
N GLY A 39 31.40 7.30 -12.47
CA GLY A 39 30.15 7.91 -12.96
C GLY A 39 28.88 7.08 -12.72
N GLN A 40 28.97 5.95 -12.02
CA GLN A 40 27.80 5.13 -11.68
C GLN A 40 27.01 5.73 -10.52
N ARG A 41 25.67 5.70 -10.62
CA ARG A 41 24.76 6.13 -9.56
C ARG A 41 24.77 5.14 -8.40
N ILE A 42 24.95 5.67 -7.21
CA ILE A 42 24.82 4.96 -5.94
C ILE A 42 23.73 5.63 -5.11
N TYR A 43 22.91 4.81 -4.49
CA TYR A 43 21.76 5.23 -3.71
C TYR A 43 21.98 4.89 -2.26
N SER A 44 21.50 5.75 -1.37
CA SER A 44 21.57 5.50 0.07
C SER A 44 20.51 4.50 0.54
N GLU A 45 20.65 4.05 1.78
CA GLU A 45 19.58 3.32 2.47
C GLU A 45 18.30 4.13 2.60
N ASP A 46 18.40 5.44 2.76
CA ASP A 46 17.23 6.33 2.76
C ASP A 46 16.53 6.36 1.41
N ASP A 47 17.28 6.39 0.29
CA ASP A 47 16.67 6.31 -1.04
C ASP A 47 15.92 4.98 -1.24
N LEU A 48 16.48 3.87 -0.74
CA LEU A 48 15.84 2.56 -0.78
C LEU A 48 14.53 2.55 0.03
N ASN A 49 14.57 3.06 1.26
CA ASN A 49 13.40 3.14 2.13
C ASN A 49 12.33 4.07 1.54
N LYS A 50 12.74 5.21 0.97
CA LYS A 50 11.84 6.13 0.26
C LYS A 50 11.20 5.45 -0.94
N GLY A 51 11.99 4.70 -1.71
CA GLY A 51 11.52 3.93 -2.87
C GLY A 51 10.43 2.94 -2.50
N ARG A 52 10.61 2.18 -1.41
CA ARG A 52 9.60 1.22 -0.90
C ARG A 52 8.30 1.91 -0.51
N LEU A 53 8.37 3.04 0.20
CA LEU A 53 7.18 3.80 0.58
C LEU A 53 6.45 4.36 -0.64
N ILE A 54 7.20 4.91 -1.60
CA ILE A 54 6.62 5.40 -2.85
C ILE A 54 5.89 4.27 -3.57
N VAL A 55 6.50 3.10 -3.72
CA VAL A 55 5.85 1.94 -4.37
C VAL A 55 4.57 1.53 -3.65
N SER A 56 4.60 1.42 -2.32
CA SER A 56 3.40 1.10 -1.54
C SER A 56 2.25 2.10 -1.76
N LEU A 57 2.56 3.39 -1.87
CA LEU A 57 1.56 4.44 -2.11
C LEU A 57 1.10 4.48 -3.57
N LEU A 58 1.98 4.14 -4.52
CA LEU A 58 1.60 3.98 -5.93
C LEU A 58 0.60 2.84 -6.12
N GLU A 59 0.78 1.72 -5.41
CA GLU A 59 -0.15 0.59 -5.41
C GLU A 59 -1.52 0.95 -4.84
N GLN A 60 -1.58 1.95 -3.95
CA GLN A 60 -2.80 2.53 -3.40
C GLN A 60 -3.41 3.61 -4.33
N GLY A 61 -2.82 3.87 -5.50
CA GLY A 61 -3.35 4.78 -6.50
C GLY A 61 -2.84 6.22 -6.42
N HIS A 62 -1.90 6.53 -5.52
CA HIS A 62 -1.29 7.86 -5.50
C HIS A 62 -0.34 8.05 -6.69
N PRO A 63 -0.37 9.18 -7.41
CA PRO A 63 0.55 9.42 -8.51
C PRO A 63 1.95 9.81 -8.02
N ILE A 64 3.01 9.36 -8.71
CA ILE A 64 4.41 9.68 -8.38
C ILE A 64 4.67 11.18 -8.20
N SER A 65 4.00 12.03 -8.99
CA SER A 65 4.12 13.48 -8.93
C SER A 65 3.75 14.07 -7.56
N ARG A 66 2.85 13.42 -6.83
CA ARG A 66 2.44 13.80 -5.47
C ARG A 66 3.41 13.29 -4.40
N LEU A 67 4.11 12.20 -4.68
CA LEU A 67 4.91 11.46 -3.70
C LEU A 67 6.39 11.88 -3.69
N ALA A 68 6.97 12.09 -4.87
CA ALA A 68 8.42 12.25 -5.03
C ALA A 68 9.02 13.41 -4.20
N GLY A 69 8.29 14.53 -4.09
CA GLY A 69 8.73 15.71 -3.35
C GLY A 69 8.45 15.68 -1.84
N LYS A 70 7.82 14.63 -1.33
CA LYS A 70 7.48 14.52 0.09
C LYS A 70 8.67 14.09 0.93
N SER A 71 8.69 14.55 2.18
CA SER A 71 9.64 14.08 3.16
C SER A 71 9.36 12.62 3.51
N MET A 72 10.35 11.94 4.09
CA MET A 72 10.17 10.57 4.54
C MET A 72 9.06 10.45 5.61
N GLN A 73 8.91 11.47 6.47
CA GLN A 73 7.87 11.50 7.49
C GLN A 73 6.48 11.63 6.85
N ASP A 74 6.33 12.52 5.86
CA ASP A 74 5.06 12.70 5.16
C ASP A 74 4.63 11.43 4.41
N LEU A 75 5.58 10.74 3.78
CA LEU A 75 5.29 9.46 3.11
C LEU A 75 4.83 8.39 4.11
N ARG A 76 5.48 8.32 5.27
CA ARG A 76 5.05 7.40 6.35
C ARG A 76 3.65 7.74 6.87
N ASN A 77 3.36 9.03 7.07
CA ASN A 77 2.05 9.48 7.52
C ASN A 77 0.96 9.11 6.51
N LEU A 78 1.20 9.32 5.21
CA LEU A 78 0.26 8.90 4.17
C LEU A 78 -0.01 7.39 4.18
N VAL A 79 1.02 6.56 4.36
CA VAL A 79 0.83 5.11 4.46
C VAL A 79 -0.02 4.75 5.68
N ILE A 80 0.17 5.45 6.81
CA ILE A 80 -0.62 5.23 8.02
C ILE A 80 -2.07 5.68 7.80
N GLU A 81 -2.29 6.85 7.21
CA GLU A 81 -3.61 7.40 6.88
C GLU A 81 -4.39 6.41 6.01
N GLU A 82 -3.80 5.92 4.92
CA GLU A 82 -4.40 4.91 4.03
C GLU A 82 -4.74 3.60 4.77
N LYS A 83 -3.88 3.18 5.69
CA LYS A 83 -4.13 1.99 6.51
C LYS A 83 -5.28 2.21 7.50
N ILE A 84 -5.40 3.41 8.07
CA ILE A 84 -6.49 3.77 8.98
C ILE A 84 -7.80 3.86 8.19
N GLU A 85 -7.81 4.53 7.05
CA GLU A 85 -8.99 4.67 6.20
C GLU A 85 -9.50 3.30 5.73
N SER A 86 -8.62 2.46 5.17
CA SER A 86 -8.99 1.10 4.76
C SER A 86 -9.50 0.24 5.92
N PHE A 87 -8.94 0.36 7.12
CA PHE A 87 -9.43 -0.33 8.30
C PHE A 87 -10.81 0.16 8.74
N GLN A 88 -11.06 1.47 8.71
CA GLN A 88 -12.36 2.07 9.05
C GLN A 88 -13.43 1.67 8.03
N SER A 89 -13.13 1.73 6.73
CA SER A 89 -14.03 1.26 5.67
C SER A 89 -14.40 -0.21 5.85
N ASN A 90 -13.42 -1.07 6.13
CA ASN A 90 -13.66 -2.49 6.40
C ASN A 90 -14.53 -2.70 7.65
N LYS A 91 -14.27 -1.97 8.74
CA LYS A 91 -15.10 -2.02 9.95
C LYS A 91 -16.54 -1.60 9.66
N MET A 92 -16.74 -0.55 8.88
CA MET A 92 -18.07 -0.06 8.49
C MET A 92 -18.80 -1.11 7.63
N LEU A 93 -18.17 -1.64 6.59
CA LEU A 93 -18.71 -2.70 5.73
C LEU A 93 -19.11 -3.94 6.54
N THR A 94 -18.27 -4.35 7.49
CA THR A 94 -18.57 -5.46 8.42
C THR A 94 -19.84 -5.17 9.22
N SER A 95 -19.93 -3.99 9.82
CA SER A 95 -21.08 -3.63 10.66
C SER A 95 -22.40 -3.57 9.89
N VAL A 96 -22.37 -3.10 8.64
CA VAL A 96 -23.55 -3.04 7.77
C VAL A 96 -23.95 -4.44 7.32
N GLY A 97 -22.99 -5.28 6.94
CA GLY A 97 -23.27 -6.66 6.53
C GLY A 97 -23.80 -7.52 7.67
N ILE A 98 -23.24 -7.40 8.89
CA ILE A 98 -23.78 -8.09 10.08
C ILE A 98 -25.22 -7.66 10.35
N LYS A 99 -25.55 -6.37 10.27
CA LYS A 99 -26.93 -5.89 10.44
C LYS A 99 -27.88 -6.52 9.41
N LYS A 100 -27.49 -6.57 8.13
CA LYS A 100 -28.28 -7.23 7.09
C LYS A 100 -28.44 -8.74 7.35
N LEU A 101 -27.36 -9.41 7.75
CA LEU A 101 -27.38 -10.83 8.08
C LEU A 101 -28.38 -11.12 9.20
N LEU A 102 -28.38 -10.32 10.27
CA LEU A 102 -29.34 -10.44 11.36
C LEU A 102 -30.79 -10.23 10.90
N THR A 103 -31.04 -9.29 9.98
CA THR A 103 -32.36 -9.09 9.38
C THR A 103 -32.80 -10.29 8.53
N HIS A 104 -31.90 -10.88 7.74
CA HIS A 104 -32.23 -12.07 6.96
C HIS A 104 -32.43 -13.31 7.83
N LEU A 105 -31.67 -13.43 8.92
CA LEU A 105 -31.85 -14.49 9.93
C LEU A 105 -33.20 -14.36 10.64
N SER A 106 -33.62 -13.15 11.03
CA SER A 106 -34.94 -12.96 11.66
C SER A 106 -36.10 -13.30 10.74
N ASN A 107 -35.90 -13.16 9.42
CA ASN A 107 -36.91 -13.46 8.40
C ASN A 107 -36.78 -14.87 7.81
N PHE A 108 -35.78 -15.66 8.24
CA PHE A 108 -35.47 -16.99 7.70
C PHE A 108 -35.22 -17.02 6.18
N ASP A 109 -34.69 -15.93 5.62
CA ASP A 109 -34.39 -15.79 4.20
C ASP A 109 -33.08 -16.54 3.83
N LEU A 110 -33.12 -17.87 3.78
CA LEU A 110 -31.92 -18.72 3.60
C LEU A 110 -31.04 -18.34 2.40
N GLY A 111 -31.65 -17.95 1.27
CA GLY A 111 -30.91 -17.50 0.08
C GLY A 111 -30.17 -16.17 0.30
N LEU A 112 -30.77 -15.25 1.06
CA LEU A 112 -30.15 -13.96 1.38
C LEU A 112 -29.07 -14.11 2.46
N ILE A 113 -29.25 -15.03 3.42
CA ILE A 113 -28.23 -15.36 4.42
C ILE A 113 -26.95 -15.85 3.74
N SER A 114 -27.06 -16.85 2.85
CA SER A 114 -25.89 -17.43 2.17
C SER A 114 -25.14 -16.40 1.33
N SER A 115 -25.87 -15.57 0.57
CA SER A 115 -25.25 -14.51 -0.25
C SER A 115 -24.63 -13.40 0.60
N GLU A 116 -25.24 -13.04 1.73
CA GLU A 116 -24.69 -12.08 2.69
C GLU A 116 -23.41 -12.60 3.36
N MET A 117 -23.39 -13.86 3.79
CA MET A 117 -22.21 -14.50 4.38
C MET A 117 -21.05 -14.58 3.38
N LEU A 118 -21.32 -14.98 2.14
CA LEU A 118 -20.30 -15.02 1.08
C LEU A 118 -19.72 -13.63 0.83
N ARG A 119 -20.59 -12.61 0.77
CA ARG A 119 -20.15 -11.23 0.59
C ARG A 119 -19.23 -10.77 1.73
N LEU A 120 -19.65 -10.97 2.98
CA LEU A 120 -18.84 -10.65 4.15
C LEU A 120 -17.48 -11.36 4.10
N ARG A 121 -17.46 -12.66 3.77
CA ARG A 121 -16.23 -13.45 3.63
C ARG A 121 -15.26 -12.86 2.60
N LEU A 122 -15.76 -12.44 1.45
CA LEU A 122 -14.94 -11.86 0.38
C LEU A 122 -14.47 -10.44 0.71
N SER A 123 -15.26 -9.65 1.44
CA SER A 123 -14.94 -8.24 1.72
C SER A 123 -13.92 -8.03 2.83
N ILE A 124 -13.94 -8.84 3.91
CA ILE A 124 -13.08 -8.60 5.10
C ILE A 124 -11.91 -9.58 5.21
N GLY A 125 -11.85 -10.54 4.29
CA GLY A 125 -10.84 -11.58 4.28
C GLY A 125 -11.11 -12.71 5.27
N ALA A 126 -10.35 -13.80 5.09
CA ALA A 126 -10.66 -15.07 5.73
C ALA A 126 -10.57 -15.04 7.26
N LYS A 127 -9.50 -14.43 7.77
CA LYS A 127 -9.21 -14.33 9.19
C LYS A 127 -10.29 -13.50 9.89
N GLU A 128 -10.52 -12.26 9.43
CA GLU A 128 -11.48 -11.36 10.08
C GLU A 128 -12.91 -11.89 10.02
N PHE A 129 -13.29 -12.57 8.94
CA PHE A 129 -14.60 -13.23 8.86
C PHE A 129 -14.81 -14.26 9.96
N ILE A 130 -13.80 -15.11 10.21
CA ILE A 130 -13.88 -16.12 11.26
C ILE A 130 -13.93 -15.49 12.65
N PHE A 131 -13.17 -14.43 12.91
CA PHE A 131 -13.10 -13.83 14.25
C PHE A 131 -14.28 -12.90 14.59
N LYS A 132 -14.98 -12.36 13.59
CA LYS A 132 -16.01 -11.32 13.80
C LYS A 132 -17.42 -11.70 13.38
N VAL A 133 -17.59 -12.74 12.56
CA VAL A 133 -18.89 -13.12 11.98
C VAL A 133 -19.31 -14.53 12.38
N LEU A 134 -18.38 -15.48 12.42
CA LEU A 134 -18.59 -16.84 12.94
C LEU A 134 -18.26 -16.91 14.43
#